data_AF-A0A485PF40-F1
#
_entry.id   AF-A0A485PF40-F1
#
_cell.length_a   1.000
_cell.length_b   1.000
_cell.length_c   1.000
_cell.angle_alpha   90.00
_cell.angle_beta   90.00
_cell.angle_gamma   90.00
#
_symmetry.space_group_name_H-M   'P 1'
#
loop_
_entity.id
_entity.type
_entity.pdbx_description
1 polymer ?
#
loop_
_entity_poly.entity_id
_entity_poly.type
_entity_poly.pdbx_seq_one_letter_code
_entity_poly.pdbx_strand_id
1 'polypeptide(L)'
;MKMAKEAGVEVVTENSHTLYDLDRIIDLNGQKPPLTYKRFQAIISRMELPKKPVGSVTSQQMESCRAEIQENHDEAYGVPSLEELGFPTEGLGPAVWQGGETEALARLDKHLERKAWVANYERPRMNANSLLASPTGLSPYLRFGCLSCRLFYYRLWDLYKKVKRNSTPPLSLFGQLLWREFFYTAATNNPRFDRMEGNPICIQIPWDRNPEALAKWAEGKTGFPWIDAIMTQLRQEGWIHHLARHAVACFLTRGDLWVSWESGVRVFDELLLDADFSVNAGSWMWLSCSAFFQQFFHCYCPVGFGRRTDPSGDYIRRYLPILKGFPSRYIYEPWNAPESVQKAAKCIIGVDYPRPIVNHAETSRLNIERMKQIYQQLSRYRGLCLLASVPSCVEDLSNPVAEPSSSQTGNVSSAGPRALPSGQASPKRKLEAAEEPPGEELSKRARVAGLPAPELPSRDV
;
A
#
# COMPACT_ATOMS: atom_id res chain seq x y z
N MET A 1 -12.15 16.76 -29.05
CA MET A 1 -11.72 18.10 -29.51
C MET A 1 -11.76 18.25 -31.02
N LYS A 2 -10.97 17.49 -31.81
CA LYS A 2 -10.93 17.66 -33.28
C LYS A 2 -12.29 17.49 -33.97
N MET A 3 -12.99 16.38 -33.74
CA MET A 3 -14.32 16.12 -34.32
C MET A 3 -15.36 17.17 -33.91
N ALA A 4 -15.35 17.62 -32.64
CA ALA A 4 -16.26 18.66 -32.16
C ALA A 4 -16.03 20.00 -32.88
N LYS A 5 -14.76 20.39 -33.07
CA LYS A 5 -14.40 21.59 -33.84
C LYS A 5 -14.88 21.49 -35.29
N GLU A 6 -14.71 20.34 -35.93
CA GLU A 6 -15.19 20.10 -37.31
C GLU A 6 -16.72 20.18 -37.39
N ALA A 7 -17.42 19.75 -36.34
CA ALA A 7 -18.88 19.82 -36.25
C ALA A 7 -19.42 21.17 -35.73
N GLY A 8 -18.57 22.16 -35.43
CA GLY A 8 -19.00 23.45 -34.85
C GLY A 8 -19.55 23.35 -33.42
N VAL A 9 -19.15 22.32 -32.67
CA VAL A 9 -19.60 22.06 -31.30
C VAL A 9 -18.60 22.65 -30.30
N GLU A 10 -19.10 23.47 -29.37
CA GLU A 10 -18.32 23.98 -28.24
C GLU A 10 -17.92 22.83 -27.30
N VAL A 11 -16.67 22.84 -26.83
CA VAL A 11 -16.18 21.86 -25.85
C VAL A 11 -15.70 22.56 -24.60
N VAL A 12 -16.34 22.23 -23.48
CA VAL A 12 -15.98 22.70 -22.14
C VAL A 12 -15.35 21.53 -21.38
N THR A 13 -14.15 21.73 -20.84
CA THR A 13 -13.43 20.73 -20.04
C THR A 13 -13.04 21.31 -18.69
N GLU A 14 -13.38 20.60 -17.61
CA GLU A 14 -13.09 21.01 -16.24
C GLU A 14 -12.33 19.90 -15.50
N ASN A 15 -11.21 20.26 -14.86
CA ASN A 15 -10.43 19.29 -14.09
C ASN A 15 -11.01 19.13 -12.68
N SER A 16 -11.89 18.15 -12.48
CA SER A 16 -12.50 17.86 -11.16
C SER A 16 -12.09 16.52 -10.56
N HIS A 17 -11.43 15.67 -11.35
CA HIS A 17 -11.00 14.35 -10.90
C HIS A 17 -9.80 14.41 -9.92
N THR A 18 -9.01 15.48 -9.97
CA THR A 18 -7.87 15.73 -9.08
C THR A 18 -8.09 17.00 -8.24
N LEU A 19 -7.40 17.08 -7.11
CA LEU A 19 -7.41 18.25 -6.24
C LEU A 19 -6.81 19.45 -6.97
N TYR A 20 -5.65 19.24 -7.60
CA TYR A 20 -4.87 20.28 -8.24
C TYR A 20 -4.87 20.15 -9.77
N ASP A 21 -4.46 21.24 -10.41
CA ASP A 21 -3.99 21.23 -11.79
C ASP A 21 -2.58 20.61 -11.83
N LEU A 22 -2.47 19.47 -12.51
CA LEU A 22 -1.25 18.67 -12.56
C LEU A 22 -0.16 19.35 -13.40
N ASP A 23 -0.55 20.02 -14.48
CA ASP A 23 0.39 20.76 -15.33
C ASP A 23 1.01 21.91 -14.56
N ARG A 24 0.22 22.57 -13.69
CA ARG A 24 0.74 23.61 -12.80
C ARG A 24 1.78 23.06 -11.81
N ILE A 25 1.61 21.85 -11.29
CA ILE A 25 2.61 21.20 -10.41
C ILE A 25 3.90 20.94 -11.19
N ILE A 26 3.78 20.47 -12.43
CA ILE A 26 4.90 20.18 -13.33
C ILE A 26 5.66 21.46 -13.71
N ASP A 27 4.95 22.55 -14.01
CA ASP A 27 5.51 23.87 -14.28
C ASP A 27 6.37 24.38 -13.12
N LEU A 28 5.82 24.33 -11.90
CA LEU A 28 6.51 24.75 -10.67
C LEU A 28 7.72 23.87 -10.34
N ASN A 29 7.84 22.70 -10.97
CA ASN A 29 8.98 21.81 -10.84
C ASN A 29 9.91 21.82 -12.07
N GLY A 30 9.79 22.84 -12.93
CA GLY A 30 10.68 23.02 -14.07
C GLY A 30 10.38 22.07 -15.23
N GLN A 31 9.10 21.97 -15.61
CA GLN A 31 8.62 21.15 -16.74
C GLN A 31 8.85 19.64 -16.57
N LYS A 32 8.99 19.17 -15.32
CA LYS A 32 9.19 17.75 -15.00
C LYS A 32 8.33 17.34 -13.80
N PRO A 33 7.70 16.16 -13.81
CA PRO A 33 6.96 15.70 -12.64
C PRO A 33 7.90 15.48 -11.45
N PRO A 34 7.47 15.77 -10.21
CA PRO A 34 8.24 15.43 -9.02
C PRO A 34 8.31 13.90 -8.88
N LEU A 35 9.52 13.35 -8.74
CA LEU A 35 9.75 11.90 -8.61
C LEU A 35 9.98 11.45 -7.15
N THR A 36 9.78 12.34 -6.18
CA THR A 36 9.75 11.96 -4.77
C THR A 36 8.54 12.61 -4.10
N TYR A 37 7.89 11.86 -3.21
CA TYR A 37 6.70 12.34 -2.51
C TYR A 37 7.00 13.59 -1.66
N LYS A 38 8.19 13.66 -1.05
CA LYS A 38 8.64 14.85 -0.31
C LYS A 38 8.77 16.09 -1.21
N ARG A 39 9.31 15.93 -2.43
CA ARG A 39 9.40 17.05 -3.39
C ARG A 39 8.01 17.49 -3.84
N PHE A 40 7.12 16.54 -4.12
CA PHE A 40 5.72 16.81 -4.42
C PHE A 40 5.04 17.63 -3.31
N GLN A 41 5.17 17.18 -2.04
CA GLN A 41 4.66 17.91 -0.87
C GLN A 41 5.22 19.33 -0.77
N ALA A 42 6.51 19.53 -1.04
CA ALA A 42 7.15 20.85 -1.00
C ALA A 42 6.60 21.81 -2.07
N ILE A 43 6.18 21.30 -3.23
CA ILE A 43 5.58 22.10 -4.31
C ILE A 43 4.15 22.49 -3.93
N ILE A 44 3.30 21.53 -3.58
CA ILE A 44 1.89 21.81 -3.25
C ILE A 44 1.73 22.70 -2.02
N SER A 45 2.69 22.68 -1.08
CA SER A 45 2.69 23.56 0.10
C SER A 45 2.85 25.05 -0.26
N ARG A 46 3.31 25.36 -1.48
CA ARG A 46 3.49 26.72 -2.00
C ARG A 46 2.38 27.12 -2.99
N MET A 47 1.49 26.19 -3.31
CA MET A 47 0.36 26.43 -4.19
C MET A 47 -0.84 26.94 -3.39
N GLU A 48 -1.79 27.53 -4.10
CA GLU A 48 -3.11 27.80 -3.54
C GLU A 48 -3.80 26.49 -3.13
N LEU A 49 -4.75 26.59 -2.21
CA LEU A 49 -5.55 25.44 -1.82
C LEU A 49 -6.35 24.89 -3.02
N PRO A 50 -6.68 23.58 -3.03
CA PRO A 50 -7.53 23.01 -4.07
C PRO A 50 -8.82 23.82 -4.25
N LYS A 51 -9.36 23.89 -5.48
CA LYS A 51 -10.66 24.54 -5.69
C LYS A 51 -11.72 23.89 -4.79
N LYS A 52 -12.65 24.70 -4.25
CA LYS A 52 -13.82 24.18 -3.52
C LYS A 52 -14.69 23.30 -4.44
N PRO A 53 -15.38 22.28 -3.90
CA PRO A 53 -16.37 21.56 -4.68
C PRO A 53 -17.45 22.54 -5.17
N VAL A 54 -17.86 22.37 -6.42
CA VAL A 54 -19.03 23.09 -6.96
C VAL A 54 -20.30 22.52 -6.35
N GLY A 55 -21.36 23.33 -6.29
CA GLY A 55 -22.67 22.88 -5.80
C GLY A 55 -23.29 21.85 -6.73
N SER A 56 -24.18 21.02 -6.19
CA SER A 56 -25.00 20.10 -6.99
C SER A 56 -25.88 20.87 -7.96
N VAL A 57 -26.10 20.31 -9.15
CA VAL A 57 -27.08 20.83 -10.10
C VAL A 57 -28.46 20.71 -9.46
N THR A 58 -29.26 21.78 -9.52
CA THR A 58 -30.57 21.80 -8.86
C THR A 58 -31.64 21.15 -9.72
N SER A 59 -32.71 20.65 -9.08
CA SER A 59 -33.87 20.11 -9.81
C SER A 59 -34.49 21.14 -10.76
N GLN A 60 -34.51 22.41 -10.36
CA GLN A 60 -35.03 23.50 -11.20
C GLN A 60 -34.20 23.69 -12.46
N GLN A 61 -32.86 23.64 -12.36
CA GLN A 61 -31.98 23.70 -13.53
C GLN A 61 -32.25 22.53 -14.47
N MET A 62 -32.28 21.30 -13.95
CA MET A 62 -32.54 20.09 -14.74
C MET A 62 -33.92 20.09 -15.40
N GLU A 63 -34.96 20.54 -14.70
CA GLU A 63 -36.33 20.58 -15.23
C GLU A 63 -36.45 21.57 -16.40
N SER A 64 -35.74 22.70 -16.33
CA SER A 64 -35.71 23.71 -17.39
C SER A 64 -34.93 23.30 -18.65
N CYS A 65 -34.04 22.31 -18.56
CA CYS A 65 -33.22 21.84 -19.69
C CYS A 65 -33.45 20.37 -20.04
N ARG A 66 -34.64 19.82 -19.74
CA ARG A 66 -34.96 18.41 -20.00
C ARG A 66 -34.92 18.09 -21.50
N ALA A 67 -34.38 16.92 -21.83
CA ALA A 67 -34.53 16.32 -23.15
C ALA A 67 -35.88 15.61 -23.28
N GLU A 68 -36.35 15.43 -24.51
CA GLU A 68 -37.50 14.56 -24.79
C GLU A 68 -37.07 13.09 -24.62
N ILE A 69 -37.78 12.37 -23.74
CA ILE A 69 -37.53 10.95 -23.49
C ILE A 69 -38.52 10.14 -24.34
N GLN A 70 -37.98 9.35 -25.27
CA GLN A 70 -38.76 8.50 -26.17
C GLN A 70 -39.28 7.26 -25.44
N GLU A 71 -40.37 6.66 -25.93
CA GLU A 71 -40.95 5.45 -25.32
C GLU A 71 -39.99 4.24 -25.34
N ASN A 72 -39.11 4.17 -26.35
CA ASN A 72 -38.07 3.13 -26.46
C ASN A 72 -36.74 3.51 -25.79
N HIS A 73 -36.76 4.46 -24.82
CA HIS A 73 -35.55 4.92 -24.16
C HIS A 73 -34.74 3.77 -23.54
N ASP A 74 -35.40 2.85 -22.84
CA ASP A 74 -34.73 1.75 -22.15
C ASP A 74 -34.07 0.77 -23.13
N GLU A 75 -34.65 0.58 -24.32
CA GLU A 75 -34.08 -0.26 -25.38
C GLU A 75 -32.83 0.36 -26.02
N ALA A 76 -32.81 1.69 -26.19
CA ALA A 76 -31.74 2.39 -26.89
C ALA A 76 -30.63 2.92 -25.97
N TYR A 77 -30.98 3.28 -24.72
CA TYR A 77 -30.14 4.03 -23.80
C TYR A 77 -30.18 3.54 -22.35
N GLY A 78 -30.92 2.46 -22.06
CA GLY A 78 -31.01 1.86 -20.74
C GLY A 78 -29.64 1.43 -20.19
N VAL A 79 -29.53 1.40 -18.86
CA VAL A 79 -28.33 0.86 -18.19
C VAL A 79 -28.36 -0.66 -18.30
N PRO A 80 -27.38 -1.31 -18.95
CA PRO A 80 -27.42 -2.75 -19.16
C PRO A 80 -27.18 -3.52 -17.87
N SER A 81 -27.82 -4.68 -17.77
CA SER A 81 -27.57 -5.70 -16.75
C SER A 81 -26.29 -6.50 -17.04
N LEU A 82 -25.81 -7.27 -16.05
CA LEU A 82 -24.68 -8.17 -16.24
C LEU A 82 -25.01 -9.30 -17.23
N GLU A 83 -26.24 -9.80 -17.18
CA GLU A 83 -26.74 -10.86 -18.07
C GLU A 83 -26.80 -10.39 -19.53
N GLU A 84 -27.25 -9.16 -19.78
CA GLU A 84 -27.26 -8.56 -21.13
C GLU A 84 -25.84 -8.38 -21.70
N LEU A 85 -24.86 -8.15 -20.83
CA LEU A 85 -23.44 -8.10 -21.20
C LEU A 85 -22.80 -9.50 -21.31
N GLY A 86 -23.54 -10.58 -21.05
CA GLY A 86 -23.09 -11.96 -21.18
C GLY A 86 -22.32 -12.52 -19.98
N PHE A 87 -22.41 -11.88 -18.81
CA PHE A 87 -21.77 -12.37 -17.59
C PHE A 87 -22.66 -13.38 -16.85
N PRO A 88 -22.09 -14.49 -16.34
CA PRO A 88 -22.82 -15.39 -15.47
C PRO A 88 -23.04 -14.76 -14.09
N THR A 89 -24.29 -14.73 -13.62
CA THR A 89 -24.68 -14.18 -12.31
C THR A 89 -25.13 -15.25 -11.32
N GLU A 90 -25.19 -16.51 -11.73
CA GLU A 90 -25.52 -17.62 -10.84
C GLU A 90 -24.48 -17.75 -9.72
N GLY A 91 -24.95 -17.72 -8.46
CA GLY A 91 -24.08 -17.75 -7.28
C GLY A 91 -23.42 -16.41 -6.94
N LEU A 92 -23.69 -15.33 -7.68
CA LEU A 92 -23.22 -13.99 -7.34
C LEU A 92 -24.07 -13.42 -6.19
N GLY A 93 -23.48 -13.32 -5.00
CA GLY A 93 -24.11 -12.66 -3.86
C GLY A 93 -24.14 -11.14 -3.99
N PRO A 94 -24.75 -10.42 -3.03
CA PRO A 94 -24.70 -8.96 -2.99
C PRO A 94 -23.26 -8.44 -2.98
N ALA A 95 -23.01 -7.37 -3.75
CA ALA A 95 -21.69 -6.78 -3.83
C ALA A 95 -21.25 -6.21 -2.46
N VAL A 96 -20.03 -6.55 -2.04
CA VAL A 96 -19.40 -5.97 -0.83
C VAL A 96 -19.22 -4.45 -0.98
N TRP A 97 -18.96 -4.00 -2.21
CA TRP A 97 -18.82 -2.60 -2.60
C TRP A 97 -19.91 -2.22 -3.58
N GLN A 98 -21.06 -1.80 -3.04
CA GLN A 98 -22.13 -1.24 -3.85
C GLN A 98 -21.65 0.04 -4.56
N GLY A 99 -21.90 0.16 -5.86
CA GLY A 99 -21.51 1.33 -6.67
C GLY A 99 -22.44 2.54 -6.51
N GLY A 100 -22.02 3.70 -7.04
CA GLY A 100 -22.84 4.89 -7.18
C GLY A 100 -22.53 6.03 -6.19
N GLU A 101 -22.94 7.25 -6.56
CA GLU A 101 -22.75 8.48 -5.77
C GLU A 101 -23.49 8.43 -4.43
N THR A 102 -24.72 7.92 -4.42
CA THR A 102 -25.54 7.82 -3.19
C THR A 102 -24.84 7.02 -2.09
N GLU A 103 -24.29 5.85 -2.43
CA GLU A 103 -23.53 5.04 -1.48
C GLU A 103 -22.23 5.74 -1.08
N ALA A 104 -21.56 6.41 -2.03
CA ALA A 104 -20.32 7.13 -1.78
C ALA A 104 -20.49 8.26 -0.73
N LEU A 105 -21.56 9.04 -0.85
CA LEU A 105 -21.90 10.11 0.09
C LEU A 105 -22.29 9.54 1.47
N ALA A 106 -23.09 8.46 1.50
CA ALA A 106 -23.44 7.80 2.76
C ALA A 106 -22.21 7.25 3.49
N ARG A 107 -21.25 6.67 2.74
CA ARG A 107 -19.97 6.21 3.31
C ARG A 107 -19.07 7.35 3.74
N LEU A 108 -19.07 8.49 3.02
CA LEU A 108 -18.32 9.68 3.42
C LEU A 108 -18.80 10.17 4.79
N ASP A 109 -20.11 10.27 5.01
CA ASP A 109 -20.66 10.72 6.29
C ASP A 109 -20.24 9.78 7.44
N LYS A 110 -20.43 8.47 7.25
CA LYS A 110 -19.96 7.43 8.22
C LYS A 110 -18.44 7.48 8.45
N HIS A 111 -17.66 7.76 7.40
CA HIS A 111 -16.21 7.90 7.50
C HIS A 111 -15.81 9.07 8.40
N LEU A 112 -16.48 10.22 8.23
CA LEU A 112 -16.20 11.42 9.01
C LEU A 112 -16.64 11.26 10.48
N GLU A 113 -17.78 10.61 10.73
CA GLU A 113 -18.24 10.25 12.09
C GLU A 113 -17.20 9.39 12.81
N ARG A 114 -16.74 8.30 12.16
CA ARG A 114 -15.69 7.44 12.71
C ARG A 114 -14.40 8.21 12.98
N LYS A 115 -13.99 9.09 12.06
CA LYS A 115 -12.76 9.88 12.22
C LYS A 115 -12.87 10.92 13.34
N ALA A 116 -14.04 11.53 13.53
CA ALA A 116 -14.30 12.42 14.66
C ALA A 116 -14.17 11.66 15.98
N TRP A 117 -14.72 10.45 16.04
CA TRP A 117 -14.62 9.58 17.21
C TRP A 117 -13.16 9.21 17.50
N VAL A 118 -12.41 8.72 16.52
CA VAL A 118 -10.98 8.38 16.69
C VAL A 118 -10.19 9.60 17.16
N ALA A 119 -10.36 10.76 16.54
CA ALA A 119 -9.62 11.97 16.90
C ALA A 119 -9.85 12.44 18.35
N ASN A 120 -10.98 12.06 18.96
CA ASN A 120 -11.34 12.39 20.34
C ASN A 120 -11.04 11.26 21.34
N TYR A 121 -11.07 9.99 20.92
CA TYR A 121 -11.16 8.85 21.83
C TYR A 121 -10.14 7.73 21.60
N GLU A 122 -9.46 7.63 20.44
CA GLU A 122 -8.56 6.49 20.17
C GLU A 122 -7.38 6.84 19.25
N ARG A 123 -6.25 6.14 19.40
CA ARG A 123 -5.16 6.16 18.40
C ARG A 123 -5.35 4.99 17.45
N PRO A 124 -5.48 5.20 16.12
CA PRO A 124 -5.69 4.11 15.19
C PRO A 124 -4.48 3.17 15.19
N ARG A 125 -4.71 1.88 15.41
CA ARG A 125 -3.71 0.81 15.27
C ARG A 125 -4.26 -0.25 14.30
N MET A 126 -3.37 -0.77 13.46
CA MET A 126 -3.71 -1.87 12.56
C MET A 126 -4.03 -3.12 13.38
N ASN A 127 -5.09 -3.83 12.99
CA ASN A 127 -5.48 -5.12 13.55
C ASN A 127 -6.08 -6.01 12.44
N ALA A 128 -6.42 -7.26 12.76
CA ALA A 128 -7.03 -8.20 11.82
C ALA A 128 -8.30 -7.65 11.14
N ASN A 129 -9.15 -6.91 11.88
CA ASN A 129 -10.37 -6.31 11.33
C ASN A 129 -10.10 -5.25 10.26
N SER A 130 -8.90 -4.64 10.26
CA SER A 130 -8.49 -3.66 9.25
C SER A 130 -8.27 -4.29 7.86
N LEU A 131 -8.12 -5.63 7.78
CA LEU A 131 -7.97 -6.36 6.52
C LEU A 131 -9.30 -6.53 5.78
N LEU A 132 -10.42 -6.43 6.49
CA LEU A 132 -11.76 -6.60 5.91
C LEU A 132 -12.25 -5.30 5.27
N ALA A 133 -13.13 -5.43 4.27
CA ALA A 133 -13.78 -4.29 3.66
C ALA A 133 -14.54 -3.47 4.73
N SER A 134 -14.21 -2.19 4.83
CA SER A 134 -14.84 -1.28 5.80
C SER A 134 -16.09 -0.63 5.19
N PRO A 135 -17.21 -0.53 5.94
CA PRO A 135 -18.36 0.27 5.51
C PRO A 135 -18.06 1.79 5.47
N THR A 136 -16.84 2.21 5.86
CA THR A 136 -16.35 3.59 5.76
C THR A 136 -15.27 3.78 4.70
N GLY A 137 -15.00 2.75 3.89
CA GLY A 137 -14.01 2.82 2.82
C GLY A 137 -14.49 3.66 1.65
N LEU A 138 -13.59 4.44 1.06
CA LEU A 138 -13.91 5.45 0.03
C LEU A 138 -13.14 5.26 -1.28
N SER A 139 -12.16 4.36 -1.35
CA SER A 139 -11.21 4.32 -2.47
C SER A 139 -11.83 3.93 -3.82
N PRO A 140 -12.77 2.96 -3.94
CA PRO A 140 -13.43 2.69 -5.22
C PRO A 140 -14.22 3.91 -5.72
N TYR A 141 -14.92 4.60 -4.82
CA TYR A 141 -15.74 5.76 -5.15
C TYR A 141 -14.92 6.96 -5.62
N LEU A 142 -13.71 7.14 -5.08
CA LEU A 142 -12.77 8.15 -5.56
C LEU A 142 -12.22 7.80 -6.96
N ARG A 143 -11.98 6.52 -7.25
CA ARG A 143 -11.52 6.05 -8.58
C ARG A 143 -12.59 6.30 -9.64
N PHE A 144 -13.84 5.92 -9.38
CA PHE A 144 -14.94 6.05 -10.35
C PHE A 144 -15.55 7.46 -10.42
N GLY A 145 -15.15 8.38 -9.52
CA GLY A 145 -15.72 9.72 -9.47
C GLY A 145 -17.09 9.80 -8.79
N CYS A 146 -17.59 8.70 -8.22
CA CYS A 146 -18.79 8.69 -7.38
C CYS A 146 -18.65 9.59 -6.14
N LEU A 147 -17.40 9.80 -5.67
CA LEU A 147 -17.09 10.78 -4.65
C LEU A 147 -16.08 11.80 -5.17
N SER A 148 -16.43 13.08 -5.11
CA SER A 148 -15.49 14.16 -5.40
C SER A 148 -14.33 14.19 -4.40
N CYS A 149 -13.10 14.14 -4.91
CA CYS A 149 -11.89 14.27 -4.10
C CYS A 149 -11.82 15.64 -3.39
N ARG A 150 -12.32 16.71 -4.03
CA ARG A 150 -12.40 18.06 -3.46
C ARG A 150 -13.43 18.12 -2.34
N LEU A 151 -14.60 17.49 -2.50
CA LEU A 151 -15.58 17.38 -1.42
C LEU A 151 -14.97 16.67 -0.22
N PHE A 152 -14.31 15.52 -0.43
CA PHE A 152 -13.69 14.77 0.65
C PHE A 152 -12.59 15.59 1.36
N TYR A 153 -11.72 16.27 0.61
CA TYR A 153 -10.68 17.15 1.14
C TYR A 153 -11.26 18.23 2.06
N TYR A 154 -12.27 18.96 1.59
CA TYR A 154 -12.86 20.05 2.38
C TYR A 154 -13.65 19.55 3.59
N ARG A 155 -14.37 18.43 3.48
CA ARG A 155 -15.06 17.82 4.63
C ARG A 155 -14.07 17.35 5.70
N LEU A 156 -12.92 16.82 5.30
CA LEU A 156 -11.82 16.50 6.23
C LEU A 156 -11.22 17.75 6.89
N TRP A 157 -10.99 18.80 6.09
CA TRP A 157 -10.47 20.07 6.58
C TRP A 157 -11.40 20.69 7.64
N ASP A 158 -12.69 20.75 7.37
CA ASP A 158 -13.70 21.31 8.27
C ASP A 158 -13.83 20.49 9.56
N LEU A 159 -13.83 19.15 9.45
CA LEU A 159 -13.82 18.26 10.61
C LEU A 159 -12.59 18.51 11.48
N TYR A 160 -11.41 18.61 10.88
CA TYR A 160 -10.17 18.88 11.61
C TYR A 160 -10.22 20.24 12.32
N LYS A 161 -10.69 21.29 11.65
CA LYS A 161 -10.85 22.62 12.28
C LYS A 161 -11.81 22.58 13.47
N LYS A 162 -12.91 21.83 13.37
CA LYS A 162 -13.86 21.65 14.48
C LYS A 162 -13.21 20.94 15.67
N VAL A 163 -12.52 19.82 15.42
CA VAL A 163 -11.92 18.99 16.48
C VAL A 163 -10.67 19.63 17.10
N LYS A 164 -9.83 20.30 16.30
CA LYS A 164 -8.55 20.89 16.73
C LYS A 164 -8.61 22.41 16.91
N ARG A 165 -9.80 22.94 17.27
CA ARG A 165 -10.02 24.33 17.68
C ARG A 165 -9.44 25.36 16.69
N ASN A 166 -9.83 25.24 15.43
CA ASN A 166 -9.42 26.09 14.30
C ASN A 166 -7.93 26.07 13.92
N SER A 167 -7.19 25.04 14.33
CA SER A 167 -5.81 24.81 13.86
C SER A 167 -5.76 24.48 12.36
N THR A 168 -4.68 24.88 11.70
CA THR A 168 -4.41 24.49 10.30
C THR A 168 -4.12 22.99 10.21
N PRO A 169 -4.79 22.24 9.31
CA PRO A 169 -4.53 20.82 9.14
C PRO A 169 -3.13 20.52 8.58
N PRO A 170 -2.42 19.50 9.10
CA PRO A 170 -1.18 19.03 8.47
C PRO A 170 -1.47 18.26 7.18
N LEU A 171 -0.51 18.21 6.24
CA LEU A 171 -0.65 17.46 4.99
C LEU A 171 -0.89 15.96 5.21
N SER A 172 -0.40 15.39 6.31
CA SER A 172 -0.61 13.99 6.66
C SER A 172 -2.09 13.63 6.81
N LEU A 173 -2.96 14.60 7.15
CA LEU A 173 -4.41 14.40 7.19
C LEU A 173 -4.98 13.94 5.83
N PHE A 174 -4.37 14.41 4.75
CA PHE A 174 -4.77 14.19 3.37
C PHE A 174 -3.88 13.17 2.66
N GLY A 175 -3.00 12.44 3.39
CA GLY A 175 -1.94 11.63 2.81
C GLY A 175 -2.42 10.66 1.71
N GLN A 176 -3.57 10.01 1.89
CA GLN A 176 -4.15 9.12 0.87
C GLN A 176 -4.54 9.85 -0.43
N LEU A 177 -5.15 11.04 -0.31
CA LEU A 177 -5.47 11.88 -1.46
C LEU A 177 -4.20 12.38 -2.15
N LEU A 178 -3.19 12.79 -1.37
CA LEU A 178 -1.95 13.34 -1.90
C LEU A 178 -1.07 12.28 -2.57
N TRP A 179 -1.05 11.04 -2.08
CA TRP A 179 -0.41 9.92 -2.79
C TRP A 179 -1.07 9.65 -4.14
N ARG A 180 -2.40 9.73 -4.21
CA ARG A 180 -3.13 9.67 -5.47
C ARG A 180 -2.67 10.78 -6.41
N GLU A 181 -2.74 12.04 -5.99
CA GLU A 181 -2.29 13.20 -6.79
C GLU A 181 -0.83 13.06 -7.27
N PHE A 182 0.05 12.55 -6.42
CA PHE A 182 1.46 12.30 -6.76
C PHE A 182 1.59 11.36 -7.96
N PHE A 183 0.86 10.23 -7.96
CA PHE A 183 0.91 9.29 -9.07
C PHE A 183 0.24 9.82 -10.34
N TYR A 184 -0.89 10.53 -10.24
CA TYR A 184 -1.48 11.22 -11.40
C TYR A 184 -0.49 12.21 -12.03
N THR A 185 0.18 13.02 -11.20
CA THR A 185 1.20 13.99 -11.67
C THR A 185 2.37 13.28 -12.33
N ALA A 186 2.84 12.15 -11.78
CA ALA A 186 3.96 11.40 -12.33
C ALA A 186 3.62 10.70 -13.67
N ALA A 187 2.35 10.32 -13.87
CA ALA A 187 1.90 9.56 -15.03
C ALA A 187 1.46 10.42 -16.21
N THR A 188 0.88 11.60 -15.98
CA THR A 188 0.15 12.38 -17.01
C THR A 188 0.95 12.65 -18.29
N ASN A 189 2.27 12.87 -18.19
CA ASN A 189 3.15 13.14 -19.34
C ASN A 189 4.02 11.93 -19.73
N ASN A 190 3.74 10.73 -19.20
CA ASN A 190 4.49 9.51 -19.48
C ASN A 190 3.58 8.42 -20.08
N PRO A 191 3.53 8.27 -21.41
CA PRO A 191 2.69 7.25 -22.05
C PRO A 191 3.18 5.81 -21.83
N ARG A 192 4.34 5.63 -21.22
CA ARG A 192 4.95 4.32 -20.90
C ARG A 192 4.95 4.05 -19.40
N PHE A 193 4.18 4.78 -18.61
CA PHE A 193 4.21 4.70 -17.14
C PHE A 193 3.85 3.31 -16.59
N ASP A 194 3.04 2.53 -17.31
CA ASP A 194 2.63 1.15 -16.97
C ASP A 194 3.58 0.06 -17.50
N ARG A 195 4.72 0.45 -18.09
CA ARG A 195 5.71 -0.49 -18.66
C ARG A 195 7.09 -0.26 -18.08
N MET A 196 7.93 -1.30 -18.12
CA MET A 196 9.33 -1.17 -17.75
C MET A 196 10.16 -0.61 -18.91
N GLU A 197 10.07 -1.25 -20.08
CA GLU A 197 10.88 -0.86 -21.24
C GLU A 197 10.44 0.48 -21.84
N GLY A 198 11.41 1.38 -22.01
CA GLY A 198 11.18 2.73 -22.55
C GLY A 198 10.56 3.70 -21.55
N ASN A 199 10.33 3.30 -20.30
CA ASN A 199 9.85 4.18 -19.25
C ASN A 199 11.03 4.92 -18.59
N PRO A 200 11.15 6.25 -18.72
CA PRO A 200 12.34 7.00 -18.33
C PRO A 200 12.59 7.03 -16.82
N ILE A 201 11.58 6.70 -16.00
CA ILE A 201 11.71 6.70 -14.54
C ILE A 201 11.88 5.29 -13.95
N CYS A 202 11.73 4.24 -14.78
CA CYS A 202 11.76 2.86 -14.33
C CYS A 202 13.14 2.24 -14.50
N ILE A 203 13.65 1.63 -13.43
CA ILE A 203 14.85 0.81 -13.46
C ILE A 203 14.57 -0.44 -14.31
N GLN A 204 15.53 -0.80 -15.17
CA GLN A 204 15.46 -1.99 -16.01
C GLN A 204 15.97 -3.19 -15.23
N ILE A 205 15.07 -3.87 -14.52
CA ILE A 205 15.37 -5.07 -13.73
C ILE A 205 15.14 -6.30 -14.62
N PRO A 206 16.10 -7.24 -14.72
CA PRO A 206 15.91 -8.48 -15.47
C PRO A 206 15.00 -9.44 -14.70
N TRP A 207 13.69 -9.18 -14.74
CA TRP A 207 12.67 -10.04 -14.15
C TRP A 207 12.55 -11.35 -14.91
N ASP A 208 12.23 -12.42 -14.19
CA ASP A 208 12.06 -13.76 -14.76
C ASP A 208 10.70 -13.87 -15.47
N ARG A 209 10.67 -14.63 -16.59
CA ARG A 209 9.42 -15.01 -17.25
C ARG A 209 8.98 -16.37 -16.72
N ASN A 210 8.09 -16.37 -15.74
CA ASN A 210 7.55 -17.59 -15.13
C ASN A 210 6.01 -17.57 -15.12
N PRO A 211 5.35 -17.96 -16.22
CA PRO A 211 3.89 -17.92 -16.33
C PRO A 211 3.21 -18.85 -15.32
N GLU A 212 3.84 -19.97 -14.95
CA GLU A 212 3.28 -20.90 -13.96
C GLU A 212 3.26 -20.28 -12.55
N ALA A 213 4.37 -19.67 -12.12
CA ALA A 213 4.42 -18.99 -10.83
C ALA A 213 3.47 -17.78 -10.77
N LEU A 214 3.36 -17.03 -11.88
CA LEU A 214 2.40 -15.94 -12.01
C LEU A 214 0.96 -16.42 -11.87
N ALA A 215 0.58 -17.52 -12.55
CA ALA A 215 -0.76 -18.08 -12.45
C ALA A 215 -1.07 -18.53 -11.01
N LYS A 216 -0.14 -19.23 -10.35
CA LYS A 216 -0.30 -19.63 -8.94
C LYS A 216 -0.46 -18.43 -8.01
N TRP A 217 0.27 -17.34 -8.24
CA TRP A 217 0.09 -16.11 -7.47
C TRP A 217 -1.26 -15.45 -7.75
N ALA A 218 -1.63 -15.28 -9.02
CA ALA A 218 -2.88 -14.62 -9.42
C ALA A 218 -4.12 -15.37 -8.93
N GLU A 219 -4.07 -16.70 -8.89
CA GLU A 219 -5.17 -17.57 -8.46
C GLU A 219 -5.18 -17.87 -6.95
N GLY A 220 -4.19 -17.38 -6.17
CA GLY A 220 -4.09 -17.68 -4.74
C GLY A 220 -3.80 -19.17 -4.44
N LYS A 221 -2.85 -19.75 -5.19
CA LYS A 221 -2.40 -21.14 -5.08
C LYS A 221 -0.88 -21.24 -4.86
N THR A 222 -0.30 -20.29 -4.15
CA THR A 222 1.14 -20.24 -3.86
C THR A 222 1.56 -21.23 -2.77
N GLY A 223 0.60 -21.75 -2.01
CA GLY A 223 0.86 -22.58 -0.85
C GLY A 223 1.28 -21.78 0.38
N PHE A 224 1.29 -20.45 0.31
CA PHE A 224 1.44 -19.53 1.45
C PHE A 224 0.07 -18.96 1.83
N PRO A 225 -0.57 -19.43 2.92
CA PRO A 225 -1.96 -19.10 3.23
C PRO A 225 -2.25 -17.60 3.35
N TRP A 226 -1.29 -16.82 3.83
CA TRP A 226 -1.41 -15.36 3.90
C TRP A 226 -1.54 -14.72 2.51
N ILE A 227 -0.69 -15.12 1.57
CA ILE A 227 -0.69 -14.60 0.20
C ILE A 227 -1.96 -15.07 -0.53
N ASP A 228 -2.28 -16.35 -0.38
CA ASP A 228 -3.42 -16.97 -1.03
C ASP A 228 -4.76 -16.39 -0.53
N ALA A 229 -4.88 -16.11 0.78
CA ALA A 229 -6.06 -15.46 1.36
C ALA A 229 -6.23 -14.03 0.83
N ILE A 230 -5.15 -13.26 0.69
CA ILE A 230 -5.20 -11.90 0.13
C ILE A 230 -5.64 -11.93 -1.34
N MET A 231 -5.05 -12.81 -2.14
CA MET A 231 -5.41 -12.91 -3.56
C MET A 231 -6.85 -13.43 -3.75
N THR A 232 -7.31 -14.30 -2.85
CA THR A 232 -8.70 -14.76 -2.81
C THR A 232 -9.66 -13.62 -2.44
N GLN A 233 -9.35 -12.84 -1.40
CA GLN A 233 -10.15 -11.66 -1.05
C GLN A 233 -10.23 -10.67 -2.22
N LEU A 234 -9.09 -10.39 -2.87
CA LEU A 234 -9.05 -9.49 -4.02
C LEU A 234 -9.99 -9.95 -5.13
N ARG A 235 -9.96 -11.24 -5.48
CA ARG A 235 -10.81 -11.79 -6.54
C ARG A 235 -12.30 -11.79 -6.18
N GLN A 236 -12.63 -12.02 -4.91
CA GLN A 236 -14.02 -12.09 -4.45
C GLN A 236 -14.65 -10.73 -4.20
N GLU A 237 -13.90 -9.78 -3.64
CA GLU A 237 -14.43 -8.51 -3.11
C GLU A 237 -13.95 -7.29 -3.89
N GLY A 238 -12.95 -7.43 -4.76
CA GLY A 238 -12.40 -6.35 -5.56
C GLY A 238 -11.63 -5.29 -4.76
N TRP A 239 -11.35 -5.54 -3.47
CA TRP A 239 -10.58 -4.64 -2.63
C TRP A 239 -9.75 -5.40 -1.60
N ILE A 240 -8.50 -4.96 -1.42
CA ILE A 240 -7.63 -5.42 -0.34
C ILE A 240 -6.93 -4.22 0.30
N HIS A 241 -6.65 -4.35 1.60
CA HIS A 241 -5.96 -3.34 2.39
C HIS A 241 -4.56 -3.03 1.82
N HIS A 242 -4.11 -1.78 1.92
CA HIS A 242 -2.82 -1.36 1.33
C HIS A 242 -1.63 -2.21 1.78
N LEU A 243 -1.55 -2.59 3.06
CA LEU A 243 -0.49 -3.50 3.54
C LEU A 243 -0.60 -4.93 3.00
N ALA A 244 -1.81 -5.38 2.64
CA ALA A 244 -1.99 -6.65 1.93
C ALA A 244 -1.46 -6.55 0.50
N ARG A 245 -1.69 -5.40 -0.18
CA ARG A 245 -1.08 -5.10 -1.49
C ARG A 245 0.45 -5.15 -1.42
N HIS A 246 1.04 -4.56 -0.38
CA HIS A 246 2.49 -4.61 -0.18
C HIS A 246 3.00 -6.05 -0.04
N ALA A 247 2.30 -6.89 0.72
CA ALA A 247 2.69 -8.28 0.93
C ALA A 247 2.68 -9.07 -0.39
N VAL A 248 1.59 -9.01 -1.15
CA VAL A 248 1.46 -9.78 -2.41
C VAL A 248 2.33 -9.21 -3.53
N ALA A 249 2.53 -7.89 -3.59
CA ALA A 249 3.43 -7.26 -4.55
C ALA A 249 4.91 -7.60 -4.25
N CYS A 250 5.29 -7.57 -2.97
CA CYS A 250 6.62 -8.01 -2.54
C CYS A 250 6.84 -9.48 -2.92
N PHE A 251 5.89 -10.36 -2.61
CA PHE A 251 5.99 -11.79 -2.94
C PHE A 251 6.16 -12.01 -4.44
N LEU A 252 5.35 -11.36 -5.29
CA LEU A 252 5.45 -11.52 -6.75
C LEU A 252 6.79 -11.01 -7.32
N THR A 253 7.29 -9.88 -6.81
CA THR A 253 8.43 -9.17 -7.41
C THR A 253 9.74 -9.49 -6.67
N ARG A 254 10.31 -8.50 -5.97
CA ARG A 254 11.64 -8.56 -5.35
C ARG A 254 11.74 -9.48 -4.12
N GLY A 255 10.62 -9.95 -3.58
CA GLY A 255 10.58 -10.79 -2.39
C GLY A 255 10.85 -12.25 -2.72
N ASP A 256 10.04 -12.83 -3.60
CA ASP A 256 10.02 -14.29 -3.79
C ASP A 256 10.07 -14.69 -5.27
N LEU A 257 9.05 -14.38 -6.07
CA LEU A 257 8.91 -14.99 -7.39
C LEU A 257 9.77 -14.34 -8.50
N TRP A 258 10.33 -13.16 -8.25
CA TRP A 258 11.15 -12.42 -9.23
C TRP A 258 10.44 -12.16 -10.58
N VAL A 259 9.11 -12.03 -10.56
CA VAL A 259 8.29 -11.73 -11.74
C VAL A 259 8.11 -10.21 -11.88
N SER A 260 7.99 -9.72 -13.12
CA SER A 260 7.84 -8.28 -13.38
C SER A 260 6.59 -7.71 -12.70
N TRP A 261 6.76 -6.52 -12.13
CA TRP A 261 5.68 -5.72 -11.56
C TRP A 261 4.59 -5.39 -12.60
N GLU A 262 4.90 -5.38 -13.89
CA GLU A 262 3.94 -5.19 -14.98
C GLU A 262 2.87 -6.30 -15.01
N SER A 263 3.24 -7.54 -14.64
CA SER A 263 2.28 -8.64 -14.53
C SER A 263 1.35 -8.45 -13.35
N GLY A 264 1.87 -7.91 -12.25
CA GLY A 264 1.07 -7.53 -11.09
C GLY A 264 0.09 -6.40 -11.39
N VAL A 265 0.51 -5.39 -12.16
CA VAL A 265 -0.35 -4.31 -12.65
C VAL A 265 -1.56 -4.89 -13.38
N ARG A 266 -1.36 -5.86 -14.29
CA ARG A 266 -2.45 -6.47 -15.07
C ARG A 266 -3.46 -7.20 -14.19
N VAL A 267 -3.01 -8.01 -13.24
CA VAL A 267 -3.92 -8.73 -12.33
C VAL A 267 -4.68 -7.76 -11.42
N PHE A 268 -4.02 -6.68 -10.96
CA PHE A 268 -4.70 -5.66 -10.15
C PHE A 268 -5.66 -4.81 -10.99
N ASP A 269 -5.35 -4.53 -12.25
CA ASP A 269 -6.24 -3.81 -13.17
C ASP A 269 -7.53 -4.61 -13.44
N GLU A 270 -7.42 -5.93 -13.55
CA GLU A 270 -8.55 -6.85 -13.72
C GLU A 270 -9.44 -6.93 -12.47
N LEU A 271 -8.84 -7.00 -11.28
CA LEU A 271 -9.57 -7.37 -10.06
C LEU A 271 -9.85 -6.21 -9.09
N LEU A 272 -9.01 -5.17 -9.06
CA LEU A 272 -9.02 -4.16 -8.00
C LEU A 272 -9.89 -2.96 -8.39
N LEU A 273 -10.98 -2.74 -7.65
CA LEU A 273 -11.97 -1.69 -7.93
C LEU A 273 -11.39 -0.27 -7.90
N ASP A 274 -10.38 -0.04 -7.05
CA ASP A 274 -9.71 1.24 -6.90
C ASP A 274 -8.36 1.34 -7.64
N ALA A 275 -8.06 0.39 -8.53
CA ALA A 275 -6.96 0.55 -9.47
C ALA A 275 -7.35 1.53 -10.57
N ASP A 276 -6.55 2.58 -10.72
CA ASP A 276 -6.47 3.39 -11.93
C ASP A 276 -5.07 3.24 -12.55
N PHE A 277 -4.93 3.59 -13.83
CA PHE A 277 -3.67 3.48 -14.57
C PHE A 277 -2.47 4.06 -13.81
N SER A 278 -2.63 5.27 -13.27
CA SER A 278 -1.54 6.03 -12.64
C SER A 278 -1.19 5.47 -11.27
N VAL A 279 -2.20 5.28 -10.42
CA VAL A 279 -2.01 4.80 -9.05
C VAL A 279 -1.56 3.35 -9.03
N ASN A 280 -2.11 2.49 -9.90
CA ASN A 280 -1.74 1.07 -9.99
C ASN A 280 -0.28 0.95 -10.44
N ALA A 281 0.09 1.48 -11.61
CA ALA A 281 1.46 1.41 -12.12
C ALA A 281 2.47 2.08 -11.18
N GLY A 282 2.14 3.25 -10.65
CA GLY A 282 3.00 3.97 -9.71
C GLY A 282 3.27 3.19 -8.43
N SER A 283 2.23 2.56 -7.86
CA SER A 283 2.36 1.73 -6.66
C SER A 283 3.20 0.47 -6.93
N TRP A 284 3.00 -0.20 -8.06
CA TRP A 284 3.78 -1.39 -8.43
C TRP A 284 5.26 -1.08 -8.68
N MET A 285 5.56 0.02 -9.37
CA MET A 285 6.95 0.50 -9.52
C MET A 285 7.58 0.84 -8.16
N TRP A 286 6.83 1.48 -7.26
CA TRP A 286 7.31 1.82 -5.92
C TRP A 286 7.61 0.58 -5.07
N LEU A 287 6.67 -0.37 -4.99
CA LEU A 287 6.78 -1.56 -4.15
C LEU A 287 7.85 -2.56 -4.63
N SER A 288 8.05 -2.64 -5.95
CA SER A 288 9.10 -3.45 -6.57
C SER A 288 10.49 -2.79 -6.51
N CYS A 289 10.59 -1.55 -6.01
CA CYS A 289 11.80 -0.73 -6.04
C CYS A 289 12.32 -0.48 -7.47
N SER A 290 11.40 -0.33 -8.42
CA SER A 290 11.70 0.02 -9.81
C SER A 290 11.67 1.54 -10.04
N ALA A 291 10.94 2.30 -9.23
CA ALA A 291 10.96 3.77 -9.24
C ALA A 291 10.59 4.34 -7.85
N PHE A 292 10.78 5.66 -7.67
CA PHE A 292 10.41 6.46 -6.49
C PHE A 292 11.09 6.11 -5.14
N PHE A 293 11.58 4.88 -4.98
CA PHE A 293 12.14 4.36 -3.73
C PHE A 293 13.27 3.36 -3.97
N GLN A 294 14.25 3.36 -3.06
CA GLN A 294 15.49 2.62 -3.24
C GLN A 294 15.85 1.70 -2.05
N GLN A 295 15.01 1.60 -1.01
CA GLN A 295 15.31 0.73 0.14
C GLN A 295 14.73 -0.68 -0.07
N PHE A 296 15.42 -1.50 -0.86
CA PHE A 296 14.98 -2.86 -1.21
C PHE A 296 15.26 -3.92 -0.11
N PHE A 297 15.94 -3.57 0.97
CA PHE A 297 16.40 -4.53 2.00
C PHE A 297 15.28 -5.12 2.87
N HIS A 298 14.13 -4.45 2.97
CA HIS A 298 13.02 -4.92 3.78
C HIS A 298 12.00 -5.65 2.89
N CYS A 299 12.08 -6.98 2.84
CA CYS A 299 11.06 -7.84 2.22
C CYS A 299 10.03 -8.27 3.28
N TYR A 300 8.76 -8.31 2.89
CA TYR A 300 7.70 -8.82 3.79
C TYR A 300 7.76 -10.34 3.85
N CYS A 301 7.92 -10.89 5.05
CA CYS A 301 7.85 -12.34 5.23
C CYS A 301 6.40 -12.81 5.03
N PRO A 302 6.11 -13.71 4.07
CA PRO A 302 4.76 -14.18 3.75
C PRO A 302 4.14 -15.04 4.86
N VAL A 303 4.92 -15.44 5.87
CA VAL A 303 4.45 -16.16 7.05
C VAL A 303 4.37 -15.22 8.25
N GLY A 304 5.49 -14.57 8.59
CA GLY A 304 5.62 -13.77 9.80
C GLY A 304 4.80 -12.49 9.78
N PHE A 305 4.58 -11.89 8.61
CA PHE A 305 3.78 -10.66 8.50
C PHE A 305 2.32 -10.92 8.85
N GLY A 306 1.69 -11.91 8.19
CA GLY A 306 0.31 -12.31 8.49
C GLY A 306 0.12 -12.68 9.96
N ARG A 307 1.02 -13.48 10.53
CA ARG A 307 0.97 -13.88 11.95
C ARG A 307 0.99 -12.70 12.93
N ARG A 308 1.76 -11.65 12.63
CA ARG A 308 1.80 -10.44 13.47
C ARG A 308 0.54 -9.60 13.31
N THR A 309 -0.04 -9.57 12.11
CA THR A 309 -1.26 -8.81 11.82
C THR A 309 -2.52 -9.46 12.38
N ASP A 310 -2.61 -10.79 12.28
CA ASP A 310 -3.73 -11.59 12.74
C ASP A 310 -3.23 -12.90 13.41
N PRO A 311 -2.88 -12.88 14.71
CA PRO A 311 -2.37 -14.06 15.39
C PRO A 311 -3.34 -15.25 15.46
N SER A 312 -4.66 -15.02 15.41
CA SER A 312 -5.65 -16.12 15.41
C SER A 312 -5.73 -16.82 14.05
N GLY A 313 -5.44 -16.08 12.97
CA GLY A 313 -5.52 -16.55 11.60
C GLY A 313 -6.95 -16.60 11.07
N ASP A 314 -7.87 -15.87 11.68
CA ASP A 314 -9.28 -15.85 11.28
C ASP A 314 -9.46 -15.30 9.87
N TYR A 315 -8.59 -14.38 9.44
CA TYR A 315 -8.53 -13.92 8.05
C TYR A 315 -8.26 -15.08 7.08
N ILE A 316 -7.31 -15.97 7.39
CA ILE A 316 -7.04 -17.16 6.58
C ILE A 316 -8.24 -18.10 6.61
N ARG A 317 -8.85 -18.36 7.77
CA ARG A 317 -10.01 -19.26 7.88
C ARG A 317 -11.20 -18.77 7.05
N ARG A 318 -11.38 -17.44 6.97
CA ARG A 318 -12.45 -16.79 6.20
C ARG A 318 -12.27 -16.99 4.70
N TYR A 319 -11.09 -16.67 4.17
CA TYR A 319 -10.86 -16.69 2.71
C TYR A 319 -10.34 -18.03 2.18
N LEU A 320 -9.76 -18.87 3.04
CA LEU A 320 -9.33 -20.24 2.71
C LEU A 320 -10.01 -21.26 3.66
N PRO A 321 -11.32 -21.51 3.49
CA PRO A 321 -12.07 -22.41 4.38
C PRO A 321 -11.51 -23.83 4.46
N ILE A 322 -10.76 -24.28 3.44
CA ILE A 322 -10.07 -25.58 3.44
C ILE A 322 -9.03 -25.70 4.56
N LEU A 323 -8.48 -24.57 5.02
CA LEU A 323 -7.51 -24.52 6.13
C LEU A 323 -8.16 -24.27 7.49
N LYS A 324 -9.49 -24.18 7.57
CA LYS A 324 -10.20 -23.80 8.81
C LYS A 324 -9.96 -24.73 10.00
N GLY A 325 -9.54 -25.97 9.76
CA GLY A 325 -9.24 -26.95 10.80
C GLY A 325 -7.83 -26.83 11.41
N PHE A 326 -6.92 -26.06 10.81
CA PHE A 326 -5.55 -25.94 11.30
C PHE A 326 -5.48 -25.13 12.60
N PRO A 327 -4.73 -25.58 13.62
CA PRO A 327 -4.42 -24.74 14.78
C PRO A 327 -3.69 -23.46 14.39
N SER A 328 -3.90 -22.34 15.09
CA SER A 328 -3.30 -21.04 14.77
C SER A 328 -1.77 -21.05 14.70
N ARG A 329 -1.10 -21.95 15.45
CA ARG A 329 0.36 -22.14 15.36
C ARG A 329 0.86 -22.60 13.99
N TYR A 330 0.02 -23.29 13.20
CA TYR A 330 0.36 -23.83 11.88
C TYR A 330 -0.37 -23.14 10.73
N ILE A 331 -1.42 -22.35 10.98
CA ILE A 331 -2.28 -21.81 9.91
C ILE A 331 -1.53 -20.96 8.87
N TYR A 332 -0.42 -20.32 9.27
CA TYR A 332 0.43 -19.53 8.39
C TYR A 332 1.56 -20.33 7.72
N GLU A 333 1.85 -21.53 8.21
CA GLU A 333 2.91 -22.43 7.74
C GLU A 333 2.46 -23.89 7.79
N PRO A 334 1.34 -24.26 7.13
CA PRO A 334 0.70 -25.55 7.34
C PRO A 334 1.55 -26.74 6.88
N TRP A 335 2.55 -26.51 6.02
CA TRP A 335 3.55 -27.51 5.63
C TRP A 335 4.44 -27.98 6.79
N ASN A 336 4.52 -27.22 7.89
CA ASN A 336 5.22 -27.61 9.11
C ASN A 336 4.32 -28.36 10.10
N ALA A 337 3.03 -28.55 9.80
CA ALA A 337 2.13 -29.33 10.63
C ALA A 337 2.42 -30.84 10.48
N PRO A 338 2.52 -31.60 11.59
CA PRO A 338 2.60 -33.06 11.54
C PRO A 338 1.40 -33.68 10.80
N GLU A 339 1.58 -34.85 10.20
CA GLU A 339 0.50 -35.55 9.48
C GLU A 339 -0.76 -35.77 10.33
N SER A 340 -0.58 -36.05 11.63
CA SER A 340 -1.71 -36.21 12.56
C SER A 340 -2.55 -34.93 12.68
N VAL A 341 -1.90 -33.76 12.66
CA VAL A 341 -2.58 -32.45 12.68
C VAL A 341 -3.28 -32.19 11.34
N GLN A 342 -2.63 -32.51 10.21
CA GLN A 342 -3.23 -32.37 8.88
C GLN A 342 -4.49 -33.25 8.72
N LYS A 343 -4.42 -34.51 9.17
CA LYS A 343 -5.56 -35.44 9.20
C LYS A 343 -6.69 -34.92 10.10
N ALA A 344 -6.36 -34.42 11.28
CA ALA A 344 -7.36 -33.82 12.18
C ALA A 344 -8.00 -32.55 11.60
N ALA A 345 -7.24 -31.74 10.86
CA ALA A 345 -7.72 -30.56 10.14
C ALA A 345 -8.52 -30.90 8.88
N LYS A 346 -8.53 -32.18 8.45
CA LYS A 346 -9.14 -32.67 7.20
C LYS A 346 -8.58 -31.98 5.96
N CYS A 347 -7.28 -31.70 5.96
CA CYS A 347 -6.58 -31.08 4.83
C CYS A 347 -5.12 -31.54 4.80
N ILE A 348 -4.76 -32.33 3.79
CA ILE A 348 -3.42 -32.83 3.54
C ILE A 348 -2.68 -31.88 2.59
N ILE A 349 -1.53 -31.37 3.05
CA ILE A 349 -0.73 -30.41 2.30
C ILE A 349 0.00 -31.13 1.13
N GLY A 350 -0.19 -30.61 -0.07
CA GLY A 350 0.20 -31.21 -1.34
C GLY A 350 -0.90 -32.00 -2.04
N VAL A 351 -2.07 -32.17 -1.41
CA VAL A 351 -3.26 -32.81 -2.02
C VAL A 351 -4.43 -31.84 -2.01
N ASP A 352 -4.91 -31.47 -0.81
CA ASP A 352 -6.08 -30.60 -0.64
C ASP A 352 -5.71 -29.11 -0.77
N TYR A 353 -4.53 -28.74 -0.26
CA TYR A 353 -3.97 -27.40 -0.37
C TYR A 353 -2.50 -27.49 -0.82
N PRO A 354 -2.02 -26.64 -1.76
CA PRO A 354 -0.69 -26.78 -2.33
C PRO A 354 0.45 -26.64 -1.31
N ARG A 355 1.59 -27.27 -1.62
CA ARG A 355 2.86 -26.99 -0.93
C ARG A 355 3.37 -25.59 -1.33
N PRO A 356 4.15 -24.92 -0.47
CA PRO A 356 4.83 -23.67 -0.83
C PRO A 356 5.59 -23.82 -2.14
N ILE A 357 5.33 -22.91 -3.08
CA ILE A 357 5.95 -22.94 -4.41
C ILE A 357 7.43 -22.54 -4.40
N VAL A 358 7.91 -21.96 -3.28
CA VAL A 358 9.29 -21.54 -3.06
C VAL A 358 9.68 -21.73 -1.59
N ASN A 359 10.98 -21.83 -1.31
CA ASN A 359 11.51 -21.64 0.04
C ASN A 359 11.79 -20.15 0.25
N HIS A 360 10.97 -19.47 1.06
CA HIS A 360 11.08 -18.02 1.29
C HIS A 360 12.46 -17.59 1.81
N ALA A 361 13.07 -18.35 2.73
CA ALA A 361 14.34 -17.95 3.35
C ALA A 361 15.49 -17.97 2.33
N GLU A 362 15.53 -19.00 1.48
CA GLU A 362 16.55 -19.11 0.43
C GLU A 362 16.30 -18.10 -0.70
N THR A 363 15.04 -17.99 -1.13
CA THR A 363 14.63 -17.19 -2.29
C THR A 363 14.75 -15.70 -2.01
N SER A 364 14.26 -15.23 -0.86
CA SER A 364 14.38 -13.81 -0.49
C SER A 364 15.84 -13.39 -0.30
N ARG A 365 16.69 -14.25 0.26
CA ARG A 365 18.14 -14.00 0.36
C ARG A 365 18.78 -13.84 -1.01
N LEU A 366 18.45 -14.72 -1.96
CA LEU A 366 18.93 -14.63 -3.34
C LEU A 366 18.45 -13.34 -4.02
N ASN A 367 17.17 -13.01 -3.89
CA ASN A 367 16.57 -11.84 -4.52
C ASN A 367 17.10 -10.52 -3.95
N ILE A 368 17.37 -10.45 -2.64
CA ILE A 368 18.05 -9.30 -2.03
C ILE A 368 19.45 -9.10 -2.63
N GLU A 369 20.20 -10.18 -2.84
CA GLU A 369 21.52 -10.10 -3.49
C GLU A 369 21.39 -9.69 -4.97
N ARG A 370 20.40 -10.20 -5.71
CA ARG A 370 20.10 -9.74 -7.09
C ARG A 370 19.83 -8.23 -7.13
N MET A 371 18.96 -7.74 -6.25
CA MET A 371 18.67 -6.29 -6.14
C MET A 371 19.92 -5.49 -5.81
N LYS A 372 20.74 -5.96 -4.86
CA LYS A 372 22.00 -5.29 -4.50
C LYS A 372 22.94 -5.19 -5.70
N GLN A 373 23.09 -6.26 -6.49
CA GLN A 373 23.93 -6.25 -7.68
C GLN A 373 23.43 -5.26 -8.74
N ILE A 374 22.12 -5.23 -8.98
CA ILE A 374 21.49 -4.26 -9.89
C ILE A 374 21.80 -2.82 -9.45
N TYR A 375 21.56 -2.51 -8.18
CA TYR A 375 21.81 -1.17 -7.65
C TYR A 375 23.30 -0.79 -7.61
N GLN A 376 24.20 -1.76 -7.43
CA GLN A 376 25.65 -1.54 -7.55
C GLN A 376 26.08 -1.27 -9.00
N GLN A 377 25.48 -1.94 -9.98
CA GLN A 377 25.75 -1.66 -11.39
C GLN A 377 25.25 -0.26 -11.79
N LEU A 378 24.07 0.14 -11.29
CA LEU A 378 23.52 1.48 -11.49
C LEU A 378 24.41 2.58 -10.87
N SER A 379 24.98 2.34 -9.69
CA SER A 379 25.89 3.30 -9.05
C SER A 379 27.25 3.38 -9.75
N ARG A 380 27.79 2.24 -10.23
CA ARG A 380 29.02 2.21 -11.04
C ARG A 380 28.87 2.91 -12.39
N TYR A 381 27.68 2.86 -12.99
CA TYR A 381 27.35 3.61 -14.21
C TYR A 381 27.15 5.11 -13.98
N ARG A 382 27.03 5.56 -12.71
CA ARG A 382 26.81 6.97 -12.37
C ARG A 382 27.96 7.55 -11.55
N GLY A 383 28.94 8.10 -12.27
CA GLY A 383 29.61 9.35 -11.87
C GLY A 383 28.67 10.57 -11.92
N LEU A 384 27.42 10.44 -11.43
CA LEU A 384 26.38 11.47 -11.48
C LEU A 384 25.62 11.48 -10.15
N CYS A 385 26.07 12.36 -9.26
CA CYS A 385 25.31 12.89 -8.13
C CYS A 385 23.99 13.50 -8.64
N LEU A 386 22.88 12.75 -8.57
CA LEU A 386 21.53 13.33 -8.63
C LEU A 386 20.42 12.47 -7.99
N LEU A 387 20.78 11.37 -7.32
CA LEU A 387 19.84 10.58 -6.50
C LEU A 387 20.38 10.26 -5.09
N ALA A 388 21.63 10.63 -4.79
CA ALA A 388 22.28 10.39 -3.51
C ALA A 388 21.98 11.50 -2.49
N SER A 389 20.71 11.82 -2.26
CA SER A 389 20.28 12.61 -1.07
C SER A 389 18.78 12.43 -0.85
N VAL A 390 18.34 11.21 -0.51
CA VAL A 390 16.99 11.01 0.03
C VAL A 390 17.14 10.65 1.51
N PRO A 391 16.74 11.55 2.43
CA PRO A 391 16.71 11.24 3.86
C PRO A 391 15.76 10.06 4.12
N SER A 392 16.10 9.23 5.11
CA SER A 392 15.27 8.16 5.62
C SER A 392 13.91 8.67 6.08
N CYS A 393 12.84 8.37 5.34
CA CYS A 393 11.49 8.42 5.89
C CYS A 393 11.19 7.07 6.55
N VAL A 394 11.70 6.88 7.77
CA VAL A 394 11.06 6.03 8.75
C VAL A 394 9.99 6.90 9.40
N GLU A 395 8.76 6.83 8.90
CA GLU A 395 7.62 7.01 9.81
C GLU A 395 7.35 5.62 10.39
N ASP A 396 7.91 5.39 11.58
CA ASP A 396 7.60 4.26 12.44
C ASP A 396 6.09 4.27 12.76
N LEU A 397 5.30 3.51 12.00
CA LEU A 397 3.90 3.22 12.30
C LEU A 397 3.74 2.19 13.45
N SER A 398 4.81 1.97 14.23
CA SER A 398 4.86 1.00 15.31
C SER A 398 5.64 1.51 16.53
N ASN A 399 5.26 2.66 17.10
CA ASN A 399 5.15 2.88 18.57
C ASN A 399 4.73 4.32 18.95
N PRO A 400 4.10 4.52 20.13
CA PRO A 400 3.56 5.82 20.53
C PRO A 400 4.66 6.76 21.04
N VAL A 401 4.76 7.95 20.44
CA VAL A 401 5.64 9.04 20.88
C VAL A 401 5.17 9.59 22.23
N ALA A 402 6.11 9.64 23.18
CA ALA A 402 6.03 10.31 24.47
C ALA A 402 6.15 11.83 24.32
N GLU A 403 5.50 12.58 25.23
CA GLU A 403 5.47 14.05 25.22
C GLU A 403 6.85 14.69 25.46
N PRO A 404 7.12 15.86 24.87
CA PRO A 404 8.24 16.69 25.29
C PRO A 404 7.88 17.45 26.57
N SER A 405 8.68 17.21 27.62
CA SER A 405 8.74 18.02 28.83
C SER A 405 9.00 19.48 28.50
N SER A 406 8.20 20.38 29.09
CA SER A 406 8.34 21.83 29.04
C SER A 406 9.72 22.30 29.52
N SER A 407 10.49 22.92 28.64
CA SER A 407 11.64 23.76 28.99
C SER A 407 11.15 25.13 29.45
N GLN A 408 11.21 25.41 30.76
CA GLN A 408 11.10 26.76 31.30
C GLN A 408 12.45 27.48 31.21
N THR A 409 12.47 28.62 30.52
CA THR A 409 13.48 29.67 30.67
C THR A 409 13.09 30.57 31.85
N GLY A 410 14.01 30.82 32.78
CA GLY A 410 13.77 31.54 34.04
C GLY A 410 13.69 33.06 33.91
N ASN A 411 13.26 33.74 35.00
CA ASN A 411 14.15 34.53 35.86
C ASN A 411 13.45 35.20 37.08
N VAL A 412 14.16 35.17 38.23
CA VAL A 412 14.22 36.06 39.43
C VAL A 412 12.98 36.38 40.30
N SER A 413 13.00 35.99 41.60
CA SER A 413 13.18 36.90 42.78
C SER A 413 12.67 36.33 44.14
N SER A 414 13.62 36.18 45.08
CA SER A 414 13.62 36.39 46.55
C SER A 414 12.41 36.07 47.46
N ALA A 415 12.63 35.20 48.49
CA ALA A 415 12.70 35.54 49.93
C ALA A 415 12.11 34.48 50.90
N GLY A 416 12.90 34.06 51.91
CA GLY A 416 12.43 33.80 53.29
C GLY A 416 12.00 32.36 53.70
N PRO A 417 12.51 31.78 54.81
CA PRO A 417 12.35 30.35 55.15
C PRO A 417 11.27 30.07 56.21
N ARG A 418 10.71 28.84 56.25
CA ARG A 418 10.12 28.28 57.50
C ARG A 418 9.95 26.74 57.52
N ALA A 419 10.57 26.17 58.57
CA ALA A 419 10.40 24.92 59.33
C ALA A 419 9.46 23.77 58.90
N LEU A 420 9.99 22.55 59.13
CA LEU A 420 9.37 21.21 59.22
C LEU A 420 8.35 21.08 60.38
N PRO A 421 7.51 20.02 60.44
CA PRO A 421 7.94 18.75 61.07
C PRO A 421 7.41 17.44 60.44
N SER A 422 8.31 16.44 60.44
CA SER A 422 8.14 15.01 60.79
C SER A 422 6.98 14.14 60.27
N GLY A 423 7.36 12.97 59.72
CA GLY A 423 6.51 11.76 59.70
C GLY A 423 7.17 10.56 59.01
N GLN A 424 7.72 9.63 59.82
CA GLN A 424 8.00 8.18 59.67
C GLN A 424 7.64 7.46 58.34
N ALA A 425 8.25 6.37 57.87
CA ALA A 425 9.43 5.56 58.18
C ALA A 425 9.63 4.54 57.02
N SER A 426 10.89 4.17 56.80
CA SER A 426 11.60 3.21 55.93
C SER A 426 11.01 1.79 55.70
N PRO A 427 11.67 0.84 54.96
CA PRO A 427 12.72 0.97 53.92
C PRO A 427 12.50 0.10 52.64
N LYS A 428 13.12 0.50 51.53
CA LYS A 428 13.47 -0.39 50.39
C LYS A 428 14.84 -1.03 50.65
N ARG A 429 14.95 -2.34 50.39
CA ARG A 429 16.14 -3.17 50.57
C ARG A 429 17.10 -2.98 49.39
N LYS A 430 18.34 -2.56 49.69
CA LYS A 430 19.53 -2.68 48.83
C LYS A 430 20.00 -4.14 48.83
N LEU A 431 20.52 -4.61 47.70
CA LEU A 431 21.51 -5.69 47.64
C LEU A 431 22.54 -5.29 46.58
N GLU A 432 23.79 -5.24 47.02
CA GLU A 432 24.99 -4.88 46.26
C GLU A 432 25.60 -6.11 45.57
N ALA A 433 26.12 -5.83 44.37
CA ALA A 433 27.35 -6.29 43.71
C ALA A 433 27.95 -7.70 43.96
N ALA A 434 28.30 -8.36 42.85
CA ALA A 434 29.61 -9.01 42.69
C ALA A 434 29.96 -9.12 41.18
N GLU A 435 31.17 -8.67 40.83
CA GLU A 435 31.82 -8.67 39.51
C GLU A 435 32.84 -9.82 39.37
N GLU A 436 33.02 -10.27 38.12
CA GLU A 436 34.20 -10.90 37.46
C GLU A 436 34.63 -12.36 37.77
N PRO A 437 35.34 -13.08 36.85
CA PRO A 437 36.15 -12.62 35.69
C PRO A 437 35.95 -13.38 34.35
N PRO A 438 36.67 -12.99 33.25
CA PRO A 438 36.53 -13.59 31.91
C PRO A 438 37.55 -14.71 31.62
N GLY A 439 37.16 -15.70 30.82
CA GLY A 439 38.01 -16.85 30.44
C GLY A 439 37.93 -17.21 28.95
N GLU A 440 39.03 -16.91 28.26
CA GLU A 440 39.73 -17.60 27.16
C GLU A 440 39.07 -17.98 25.82
N GLU A 441 39.77 -17.52 24.77
CA GLU A 441 39.71 -17.91 23.36
C GLU A 441 39.96 -19.40 23.13
N LEU A 442 39.30 -20.00 22.13
CA LEU A 442 39.89 -21.09 21.35
C LEU A 442 39.38 -21.05 19.90
N SER A 443 40.26 -20.61 19.01
CA SER A 443 40.12 -20.66 17.56
C SER A 443 40.50 -22.05 17.04
N LYS A 444 39.66 -22.65 16.18
CA LYS A 444 40.05 -23.77 15.31
C LYS A 444 39.57 -23.53 13.89
N ARG A 445 40.45 -22.96 13.08
CA ARG A 445 40.38 -22.95 11.61
C ARG A 445 40.94 -24.27 11.09
N ALA A 446 40.11 -25.11 10.47
CA ALA A 446 40.57 -26.20 9.63
C ALA A 446 40.90 -25.65 8.23
N ARG A 447 42.17 -25.73 7.83
CA ARG A 447 42.60 -25.58 6.43
C ARG A 447 42.63 -26.96 5.80
N VAL A 448 41.90 -27.14 4.71
CA VAL A 448 42.04 -28.28 3.79
C VAL A 448 42.31 -27.70 2.40
N ALA A 449 43.21 -28.37 1.69
CA ALA A 449 43.39 -28.44 0.24
C ALA A 449 44.76 -27.95 -0.26
N GLY A 450 45.62 -28.92 -0.52
CA GLY A 450 46.68 -28.83 -1.51
C GLY A 450 46.76 -30.18 -2.22
N LEU A 451 46.28 -30.25 -3.46
CA LEU A 451 46.67 -31.25 -4.46
C LEU A 451 46.57 -30.62 -5.87
N PRO A 452 47.42 -31.07 -6.81
CA PRO A 452 47.87 -30.26 -7.93
C PRO A 452 46.96 -30.34 -9.17
N ALA A 453 47.03 -29.30 -10.00
CA ALA A 453 46.41 -29.24 -11.31
C ALA A 453 47.16 -30.10 -12.34
N PRO A 454 46.47 -30.76 -13.28
CA PRO A 454 47.09 -31.24 -14.51
C PRO A 454 46.90 -30.23 -15.65
N GLU A 455 47.95 -30.14 -16.46
CA GLU A 455 48.13 -29.29 -17.63
C GLU A 455 47.49 -29.88 -18.92
N LEU A 456 47.06 -28.96 -19.80
CA LEU A 456 46.93 -29.02 -21.27
C LEU A 456 45.67 -29.67 -21.92
N PRO A 457 45.31 -29.33 -23.19
CA PRO A 457 45.88 -28.33 -24.10
C PRO A 457 44.87 -27.34 -24.74
N SER A 458 45.45 -26.38 -25.44
CA SER A 458 44.87 -25.36 -26.31
C SER A 458 44.25 -25.86 -27.63
N ARG A 459 43.33 -25.01 -28.13
CA ARG A 459 43.07 -24.60 -29.54
C ARG A 459 41.92 -25.22 -30.36
N ASP A 460 41.16 -24.27 -30.93
CA ASP A 460 40.44 -24.22 -32.21
C ASP A 460 39.13 -25.02 -32.37
N VAL A 461 37.97 -24.34 -32.31
CA VAL A 461 37.15 -23.77 -33.42
C VAL A 461 35.95 -23.03 -32.85
#